data_AF-A0A2N2F8C2-F1
#
_entry.id   AF-A0A2N2F8C2-F1
#
_cell.length_a   1.000
_cell.length_b   1.000
_cell.length_c   1.000
_cell.angle_alpha   90.00
_cell.angle_beta   90.00
_cell.angle_gamma   90.00
#
_symmetry.space_group_name_H-M   'P 1'
#
loop_
_entity.id
_entity.type
_entity.pdbx_description
1 polymer ?
#
loop_
_entity_poly.entity_id
_entity_poly.type
_entity_poly.pdbx_seq_one_letter_code
_entity_poly.pdbx_strand_id
1 'polypeptide(L)'
;MISHRNLFVVLIIFCLCLSACSLRIPGLTKNDPEPEEPASGVSVIALMPVQSSTADERTLKMLRVKLGEELRFKGYPQVATDLIDSRLSALAEGKETGVKSAVTPAQIQELLGADG
;
A
#
# COMPACT_ATOMS: atom_id res chain seq x y z
N MET A 1 3.74 10.83 52.02
CA MET A 1 2.33 10.60 51.64
C MET A 1 2.10 11.27 50.29
N ILE A 2 2.20 10.50 49.20
CA ILE A 2 1.89 11.00 47.85
C ILE A 2 0.39 11.27 47.81
N SER A 3 0.03 12.55 47.65
CA SER A 3 -1.36 12.98 47.67
C SER A 3 -2.12 12.33 46.50
N HIS A 4 -3.29 11.75 46.75
CA HIS A 4 -4.13 11.07 45.75
C HIS A 4 -4.35 11.91 44.47
N ARG A 5 -4.38 13.24 44.65
CA ARG A 5 -4.47 14.23 43.57
C ARG A 5 -3.27 14.18 42.61
N ASN A 6 -2.05 14.00 43.13
CA ASN A 6 -0.83 13.93 42.32
C ASN A 6 -0.74 12.59 41.56
N LEU A 7 -1.20 11.49 42.17
CA LEU A 7 -1.29 10.19 41.50
C LEU A 7 -2.25 10.26 40.29
N PHE A 8 -3.40 10.90 40.46
CA PHE A 8 -4.40 11.03 39.41
C PHE A 8 -3.90 11.88 38.23
N VAL A 9 -3.17 12.97 38.53
CA VAL A 9 -2.56 13.82 37.50
C VAL A 9 -1.51 13.06 36.69
N VAL A 10 -0.65 12.28 37.35
CA VAL A 10 0.36 11.46 36.65
C VAL A 10 -0.30 10.39 35.76
N LEU A 11 -1.40 9.78 36.21
CA LEU A 11 -2.13 8.78 35.43
C LEU A 11 -2.78 9.38 34.18
N ILE A 12 -3.35 10.59 34.27
CA ILE A 12 -3.91 11.30 33.11
C ILE A 12 -2.82 11.63 32.09
N ILE A 13 -1.66 12.13 32.54
CA ILE A 13 -0.53 12.44 31.66
C ILE A 13 -0.04 11.17 30.96
N PHE A 14 0.06 10.06 31.67
CA PHE A 14 0.44 8.78 31.09
C PHE A 14 -0.54 8.30 30.02
N CYS A 15 -1.85 8.39 30.25
CA CYS A 15 -2.86 8.05 29.25
C CYS A 15 -2.78 8.94 28.00
N LEU A 16 -2.55 10.25 28.17
CA LEU A 16 -2.41 11.18 27.04
C LEU A 16 -1.17 10.85 26.19
N CYS A 17 -0.04 10.52 26.82
CA CYS A 17 1.18 10.11 26.11
C CYS A 17 0.99 8.85 25.26
N LEU A 18 0.13 7.92 25.67
CA LEU A 18 -0.16 6.70 24.91
C LEU A 18 -1.12 6.91 23.74
N SER A 19 -1.92 7.99 23.77
CA SER A 19 -2.92 8.28 22.73
C SER A 19 -2.39 9.03 21.50
N ALA A 20 -1.11 9.45 21.51
CA ALA A 20 -0.53 10.31 20.47
C ALA A 20 0.09 9.59 19.26
N CYS A 21 0.03 8.26 19.18
CA CYS A 21 0.67 7.51 18.09
C CYS A 21 -0.35 6.98 17.07
N SER A 22 -0.63 7.77 16.02
CA SER A 22 -0.79 7.30 14.62
C SER A 22 -1.67 8.27 13.82
N LEU A 23 -1.19 9.48 13.59
CA LEU A 23 -1.69 10.30 12.48
C LEU A 23 -0.67 10.26 11.35
N ARG A 24 -0.80 9.27 10.44
CA ARG A 24 -0.13 9.28 9.14
C ARG A 24 -1.14 9.74 8.11
N ILE A 25 -1.09 11.02 7.77
CA ILE A 25 -1.84 11.59 6.66
C ILE A 25 -1.07 11.18 5.38
N PRO A 26 -1.71 10.51 4.41
CA PRO A 26 -1.09 10.28 3.10
C PRO A 26 -0.74 11.64 2.49
N GLY A 27 0.50 11.82 2.05
CA GLY A 27 0.87 13.04 1.33
C GLY A 27 0.16 13.04 -0.01
N LEU A 28 -0.86 13.91 -0.16
CA LEU A 28 -1.47 14.16 -1.46
C LEU A 28 -0.40 14.68 -2.41
N THR A 29 -0.27 14.03 -3.57
CA THR A 29 0.58 14.53 -4.64
C THR A 29 -0.23 15.51 -5.50
N LYS A 30 0.46 16.38 -6.27
CA LYS A 30 -0.17 17.42 -7.11
C LYS A 30 -1.17 16.89 -8.15
N ASN A 31 -1.19 15.57 -8.39
CA ASN A 31 -2.09 14.90 -9.33
C ASN A 31 -3.13 14.00 -8.62
N ASP A 32 -3.22 14.02 -7.29
CA ASP A 32 -4.33 13.35 -6.61
C ASP A 32 -5.63 14.12 -6.92
N PRO A 33 -6.69 13.43 -7.38
CA PRO A 33 -8.01 14.05 -7.45
C PRO A 33 -8.43 14.49 -6.05
N GLU A 34 -9.29 15.51 -5.97
CA GLU A 34 -9.92 15.84 -4.70
C GLU A 34 -10.55 14.59 -4.07
N PRO A 35 -10.60 14.47 -2.72
CA PRO A 35 -11.02 13.25 -2.01
C PRO A 35 -12.40 12.71 -2.41
N GLU A 36 -13.19 13.51 -3.12
CA GLU A 36 -14.59 13.28 -3.47
C GLU A 36 -14.79 12.89 -4.94
N GLU A 37 -13.75 12.95 -5.78
CA GLU A 37 -13.81 12.42 -7.15
C GLU A 37 -12.85 11.23 -7.30
N PRO A 38 -13.32 10.07 -7.80
CA PRO A 38 -12.38 9.06 -8.29
C PRO A 38 -11.55 9.75 -9.38
N ALA A 39 -10.22 9.59 -9.34
CA ALA A 39 -9.30 10.12 -10.35
C ALA A 39 -9.91 9.85 -11.72
N SER A 40 -10.44 10.91 -12.35
CA SER A 40 -11.33 10.79 -13.50
C SER A 40 -10.52 10.35 -14.71
N GLY A 41 -10.22 9.05 -14.76
CA GLY A 41 -9.32 8.46 -15.73
C GLY A 41 -8.69 7.13 -15.31
N VAL A 42 -8.61 6.79 -14.02
CA VAL A 42 -8.00 5.52 -13.59
C VAL A 42 -9.03 4.40 -13.62
N SER A 43 -8.92 3.53 -14.62
CA SER A 43 -9.89 2.46 -14.87
C SER A 43 -9.48 1.13 -14.24
N VAL A 44 -8.18 0.87 -14.15
CA VAL A 44 -7.62 -0.40 -13.67
C VAL A 44 -6.41 -0.14 -12.79
N ILE A 45 -6.43 -0.69 -11.56
CA ILE A 45 -5.32 -0.59 -10.60
C ILE A 45 -4.67 -1.97 -10.45
N ALA A 46 -3.42 -2.10 -10.91
CA ALA A 46 -2.63 -3.31 -10.72
C ALA A 46 -1.81 -3.23 -9.42
N LEU A 47 -2.09 -4.11 -8.45
CA LEU A 47 -1.29 -4.20 -7.24
C LEU A 47 0.03 -4.92 -7.53
N MET A 48 1.15 -4.25 -7.37
CA MET A 48 2.49 -4.84 -7.52
C MET A 48 2.87 -5.73 -6.32
N PRO A 49 3.83 -6.67 -6.51
CA PRO A 49 4.40 -7.44 -5.40
C PRO A 49 4.97 -6.52 -4.32
N VAL A 50 4.48 -6.66 -3.09
CA VAL A 50 4.92 -5.87 -1.95
C VAL A 50 6.20 -6.48 -1.39
N GLN A 51 7.26 -5.68 -1.25
CA GLN A 51 8.50 -6.10 -0.63
C GLN A 51 8.66 -5.49 0.76
N SER A 52 9.16 -6.28 1.70
CA SER A 52 9.52 -5.83 3.04
C SER A 52 10.79 -6.53 3.50
N SER A 53 11.64 -5.81 4.23
CA SER A 53 12.84 -6.36 4.86
C SER A 53 12.56 -7.05 6.20
N THR A 54 11.36 -6.85 6.77
CA THR A 54 11.03 -7.27 8.14
C THR A 54 9.79 -8.14 8.26
N ALA A 55 8.92 -8.17 7.24
CA ALA A 55 7.69 -8.95 7.25
C ALA A 55 7.87 -10.29 6.54
N ASP A 56 7.18 -11.32 7.01
CA ASP A 56 7.17 -12.62 6.36
C ASP A 56 6.35 -12.59 5.05
N GLU A 57 6.70 -13.49 4.12
CA GLU A 57 6.05 -13.56 2.80
C GLU A 57 4.54 -13.79 2.87
N ARG A 58 4.06 -14.55 3.88
CA ARG A 58 2.62 -14.83 4.02
C ARG A 58 1.87 -13.57 4.41
N THR A 59 2.42 -12.76 5.32
CA THR A 59 1.87 -11.46 5.69
C THR A 59 1.83 -10.52 4.49
N LEU A 60 2.89 -10.48 3.67
CA LEU A 60 2.92 -9.66 2.46
C LEU A 60 1.87 -10.09 1.43
N LYS A 61 1.68 -11.40 1.23
CA LYS A 61 0.60 -11.93 0.38
C LYS A 61 -0.78 -11.58 0.93
N MET A 62 -0.99 -11.73 2.23
CA MET A 62 -2.26 -11.40 2.88
C MET A 62 -2.58 -9.91 2.76
N LEU A 63 -1.59 -9.03 2.94
CA LEU A 63 -1.75 -7.59 2.76
C LEU A 63 -2.20 -7.25 1.34
N ARG A 64 -1.57 -7.84 0.32
CA ARG A 64 -1.92 -7.60 -1.08
C ARG A 64 -3.35 -8.08 -1.41
N VAL A 65 -3.77 -9.22 -0.86
CA VAL A 65 -5.16 -9.70 -0.99
C VAL A 65 -6.13 -8.71 -0.36
N LYS A 66 -5.86 -8.26 0.88
CA LYS A 66 -6.72 -7.30 1.59
C LYS A 66 -6.84 -5.98 0.85
N LEU A 67 -5.73 -5.47 0.32
CA LEU A 67 -5.73 -4.23 -0.46
C LEU A 67 -6.52 -4.38 -1.78
N GLY A 68 -6.45 -5.56 -2.42
CA GLY A 68 -7.28 -5.87 -3.59
C GLY A 68 -8.77 -5.92 -3.28
N GLU A 69 -9.14 -6.47 -2.11
CA GLU A 69 -10.54 -6.46 -1.62
C GLU A 69 -11.06 -5.04 -1.38
N GLU A 70 -10.24 -4.17 -0.79
CA GLU A 70 -10.57 -2.75 -0.57
C GLU A 70 -10.74 -1.99 -1.89
N LEU A 71 -9.88 -2.21 -2.87
CA LEU A 71 -10.01 -1.59 -4.19
C LEU A 71 -11.27 -2.07 -4.92
N ARG A 72 -11.59 -3.37 -4.83
CA ARG A 72 -12.86 -3.90 -5.34
C ARG A 72 -14.06 -3.27 -4.64
N PHE A 73 -13.99 -3.11 -3.32
CA PHE A 73 -15.06 -2.45 -2.55
C PHE A 73 -15.27 -1.00 -2.99
N LYS A 74 -14.21 -0.31 -3.41
CA LYS A 74 -14.27 1.05 -4.00
C LYS A 74 -14.75 1.09 -5.46
N GLY A 75 -15.07 -0.05 -6.07
CA GLY A 75 -15.63 -0.13 -7.42
C GLY A 75 -14.60 -0.38 -8.52
N TYR A 76 -13.31 -0.58 -8.19
CA TYR A 76 -12.30 -0.91 -9.18
C TYR A 76 -12.38 -2.39 -9.61
N PRO A 77 -12.18 -2.71 -10.90
CA PRO A 77 -12.14 -4.09 -11.36
C PRO A 77 -10.94 -4.83 -10.75
N GLN A 78 -11.17 -6.06 -10.28
CA GLN A 78 -10.14 -6.86 -9.64
C GLN A 78 -9.21 -7.49 -10.69
N VAL A 79 -7.91 -7.22 -10.58
CA VAL A 79 -6.87 -7.90 -11.35
C VAL A 79 -6.29 -9.03 -10.51
N ALA A 80 -6.24 -10.25 -11.06
CA ALA A 80 -5.68 -11.39 -10.36
C ALA A 80 -4.17 -11.19 -10.11
N THR A 81 -3.76 -11.25 -8.85
CA THR A 81 -2.36 -11.06 -8.45
C THR A 81 -1.43 -12.09 -9.07
N ASP A 82 -1.90 -13.33 -9.25
CA ASP A 82 -1.11 -14.41 -9.85
C ASP A 82 -0.82 -14.13 -11.34
N LEU A 83 -1.76 -13.50 -12.05
CA LEU A 83 -1.54 -13.07 -13.44
C LEU A 83 -0.48 -11.97 -13.49
N ILE A 84 -0.57 -10.98 -12.60
CA ILE A 84 0.45 -9.91 -12.50
C ILE A 84 1.82 -10.52 -12.26
N ASP A 85 1.92 -11.43 -11.29
CA ASP A 85 3.19 -12.05 -10.90
C ASP A 85 3.77 -12.89 -12.04
N SER A 86 2.95 -13.68 -12.74
CA SER A 86 3.41 -14.45 -13.90
C SER A 86 3.94 -13.58 -15.05
N ARG A 87 3.33 -12.42 -15.30
CA ARG A 87 3.75 -11.49 -16.36
C ARG A 87 5.04 -10.78 -15.99
N LEU A 88 5.18 -10.40 -14.72
CA LEU A 88 6.41 -9.82 -14.19
C LEU A 88 7.57 -10.82 -14.18
N SER A 89 7.31 -12.08 -13.81
CA SER A 89 8.31 -13.15 -13.88
C SER A 89 8.78 -13.39 -15.31
N ALA A 90 7.87 -13.46 -16.28
CA ALA A 90 8.23 -13.61 -17.70
C ALA A 90 9.06 -12.43 -18.23
N LEU A 91 8.79 -11.20 -17.77
CA LEU A 91 9.60 -10.02 -18.11
C LEU A 91 11.01 -10.09 -17.49
N ALA A 92 11.13 -10.65 -16.29
CA ALA A 92 12.42 -10.84 -15.63
C ALA A 92 13.26 -11.93 -16.29
N GLU A 93 12.64 -13.03 -16.74
CA GLU A 93 13.32 -14.13 -17.43
C GLU A 93 13.87 -13.74 -18.81
N GLY A 94 13.24 -12.79 -19.50
CA GLY A 94 13.73 -12.25 -20.78
C GLY A 94 14.88 -11.25 -20.68
N LYS A 95 15.27 -10.81 -19.47
CA LYS A 95 16.40 -9.90 -19.23
C LYS A 95 17.52 -10.65 -18.52
N GLU A 96 18.48 -11.16 -19.29
CA GLU A 96 19.70 -11.74 -18.71
C GLU A 96 20.47 -10.69 -17.88
N THR A 97 20.77 -11.06 -16.64
CA THR A 97 21.78 -10.51 -15.72
C THR A 97 21.48 -9.24 -14.88
N GLY A 98 21.45 -9.45 -13.56
CA GLY A 98 22.36 -8.75 -12.64
C GLY A 98 21.89 -7.47 -11.96
N VAL A 99 20.87 -6.78 -12.45
CA VAL A 99 20.37 -5.54 -11.81
C VAL A 99 18.92 -5.75 -11.42
N LYS A 100 18.55 -5.39 -10.18
CA LYS A 100 17.16 -5.30 -9.72
C LYS A 100 16.37 -4.56 -10.79
N SER A 101 15.66 -5.32 -11.62
CA SER A 101 15.16 -4.82 -12.90
C SER A 101 14.06 -3.82 -12.58
N ALA A 102 14.38 -2.54 -12.68
CA ALA A 102 13.41 -1.48 -12.50
C ALA A 102 12.42 -1.58 -13.67
N VAL A 103 11.24 -2.13 -13.41
CA VAL A 103 10.13 -2.18 -14.37
C VAL A 103 9.61 -0.76 -14.51
N THR A 104 9.62 -0.22 -15.73
CA THR A 104 9.13 1.14 -15.96
C THR A 104 7.60 1.16 -16.03
N PRO A 105 6.93 2.27 -15.66
CA PRO A 105 5.46 2.38 -15.76
C PRO A 105 4.92 2.05 -17.16
N ALA A 106 5.65 2.43 -18.22
CA ALA A 106 5.30 2.11 -19.60
C ALA A 106 5.24 0.58 -19.86
N GLN A 107 6.18 -0.18 -19.29
CA GLN A 107 6.19 -1.65 -19.41
C GLN A 107 5.02 -2.28 -18.64
N ILE A 108 4.62 -1.68 -17.52
CA ILE A 108 3.47 -2.13 -16.73
C ILE A 108 2.17 -1.91 -17.52
N GLN A 109 2.02 -0.74 -18.14
CA GLN A 109 0.85 -0.42 -18.95
C GLN A 109 0.70 -1.36 -20.15
N GLU A 110 1.80 -1.67 -20.85
CA GLU A 110 1.80 -2.62 -21.96
C GLU A 110 1.44 -4.05 -21.54
N LEU A 111 1.95 -4.51 -20.38
CA LEU A 111 1.77 -5.89 -19.93
C LEU A 111 0.44 -6.15 -19.23
N LEU A 112 -0.09 -5.15 -18.53
CA LEU A 112 -1.23 -5.31 -17.62
C LEU A 112 -2.42 -4.44 -17.98
N GLY A 113 -2.28 -3.50 -18.94
CA GLY A 113 -3.31 -2.53 -19.28
C GLY A 113 -3.69 -1.62 -18.12
N ALA A 114 -2.84 -1.53 -17.09
CA ALA A 114 -3.06 -0.74 -15.91
C ALA A 114 -2.51 0.67 -16.09
N ASP A 115 -3.23 1.66 -15.57
CA ASP A 115 -2.80 3.06 -15.58
C ASP A 115 -1.64 3.23 -14.57
N GLY A 116 -0.64 4.04 -14.94
CA GLY A 116 0.61 4.24 -14.21
C GLY A 116 0.78 5.62 -13.62
#